data_AF-A0A958DGG8-F1
#
_entry.id   AF-A0A958DGG8-F1
#
_cell.length_a   1.000
_cell.length_b   1.000
_cell.length_c   1.000
_cell.angle_alpha   90.00
_cell.angle_beta   90.00
_cell.angle_gamma   90.00
#
_symmetry.space_group_name_H-M   'P 1'
#
loop_
_entity.id
_entity.type
_entity.pdbx_description
1 polymer ?
#
loop_
_entity_poly.entity_id
_entity_poly.type
_entity_poly.pdbx_seq_one_letter_code
_entity_poly.pdbx_strand_id
1 'polypeptide(L)'
;ITADCGGSNGYRVRLWKVELQALVDELQIPITVCHLPPGTSKWNKIEHRLFSFITQNWRGKPLVTHQVIVDLISATTTGKGLQVHSCLDDQLYQTNRRVSDKQLSNVNLEPDSWHGEWNYTIRPNPMA
;
A
#
# COMPACT_ATOMS: atom_id res chain seq x y z
N ILE A 1 9.70 -0.36 -1.45
CA ILE A 1 8.28 -0.74 -1.62
C ILE A 1 8.04 -1.11 -3.07
N THR A 2 7.41 -2.25 -3.34
CA THR A 2 6.84 -2.55 -4.67
C THR A 2 5.36 -2.18 -4.67
N ALA A 3 4.94 -1.30 -5.57
CA ALA A 3 3.59 -0.76 -5.60
C ALA A 3 2.91 -0.96 -6.95
N ASP A 4 1.59 -0.92 -6.96
CA ASP A 4 0.81 -0.93 -8.18
C ASP A 4 0.72 0.49 -8.76
N CYS A 5 0.67 0.62 -10.09
CA CYS A 5 0.50 1.93 -10.74
C CYS A 5 -0.90 2.56 -10.57
N GLY A 6 -1.86 1.85 -9.98
CA GLY A 6 -3.26 2.27 -9.84
C GLY A 6 -3.70 2.45 -8.38
N GLY A 7 -4.95 2.87 -8.17
CA GLY A 7 -5.51 3.01 -6.83
C GLY A 7 -4.77 4.04 -5.96
N SER A 8 -4.78 3.84 -4.64
CA SER A 8 -4.29 4.81 -3.66
C SER A 8 -2.77 4.92 -3.57
N ASN A 9 -2.00 3.91 -4.02
CA ASN A 9 -0.53 3.90 -4.03
C ASN A 9 0.07 4.22 -5.41
N GLY A 10 -0.76 4.66 -6.36
CA GLY A 10 -0.32 5.00 -7.72
C GLY A 10 0.67 6.17 -7.75
N TYR A 11 1.61 6.14 -8.69
CA TYR A 11 2.69 7.13 -8.80
C TYR A 11 2.22 8.58 -9.07
N ARG A 12 0.98 8.76 -9.55
CA ARG A 12 0.35 10.08 -9.76
C ARG A 12 -0.39 10.60 -8.53
N VAL A 13 -0.57 9.77 -7.51
CA VAL A 13 -1.34 10.12 -6.31
C VAL A 13 -0.51 11.01 -5.41
N ARG A 14 -0.92 12.27 -5.28
CA ARG A 14 -0.22 13.27 -4.46
C ARG A 14 -0.24 12.92 -2.98
N LEU A 15 -1.39 12.45 -2.49
CA LEU A 15 -1.55 12.07 -1.09
C LEU A 15 -0.60 10.94 -0.70
N TRP A 16 -0.45 9.92 -1.55
CA TRP A 16 0.51 8.85 -1.36
C TRP A 16 1.94 9.36 -1.14
N LYS A 17 2.39 10.31 -1.97
CA LYS A 17 3.74 10.89 -1.84
C LYS A 17 3.91 11.70 -0.55
N VAL A 18 2.89 12.46 -0.16
CA VAL A 18 2.93 13.27 1.07
C VAL A 18 2.90 12.39 2.33
N GLU A 19 2.05 11.36 2.37
CA GLU A 19 2.01 10.44 3.51
C GLU A 19 3.27 9.57 3.58
N LEU A 20 3.85 9.17 2.42
CA LEU A 20 5.16 8.54 2.41
C LEU A 20 6.25 9.48 2.92
N GLN A 21 6.21 10.77 2.60
CA GLN A 21 7.16 11.73 3.18
C GLN A 21 7.04 11.76 4.70
N ALA A 22 5.82 11.84 5.25
CA ALA A 22 5.61 11.83 6.69
C ALA A 22 6.17 10.55 7.33
N LEU A 23 5.93 9.38 6.72
CA LEU A 23 6.48 8.11 7.18
C LEU A 23 8.02 8.08 7.11
N VAL A 24 8.60 8.57 6.02
CA VAL A 24 10.05 8.64 5.85
C VAL A 24 10.69 9.59 6.87
N ASP A 25 10.02 10.70 7.18
CA ASP A 25 10.44 11.66 8.20
C ASP A 25 10.33 11.06 9.61
N GLU A 26 9.31 10.25 9.89
CA GLU A 26 9.18 9.54 11.16
C GLU A 26 10.26 8.47 11.34
N LEU A 27 10.46 7.64 10.31
CA LEU A 27 11.40 6.52 10.35
C LEU A 27 12.85 6.94 10.15
N GLN A 28 13.11 8.11 9.58
CA GLN A 28 14.43 8.58 9.15
C GLN A 28 15.15 7.60 8.21
N ILE A 29 14.37 6.84 7.42
CA ILE A 29 14.88 5.85 6.48
C ILE A 29 14.35 6.19 5.08
N PRO A 30 15.22 6.40 4.08
CA PRO A 30 14.78 6.59 2.71
C PRO A 30 13.96 5.40 2.20
N ILE A 31 12.85 5.69 1.52
CA ILE A 31 11.98 4.66 0.93
C ILE A 31 12.02 4.79 -0.59
N THR A 32 12.56 3.77 -1.26
CA THR A 32 12.44 3.60 -2.70
C THR A 32 11.13 2.92 -3.05
N VAL A 33 10.36 3.49 -3.97
CA VAL A 33 9.13 2.93 -4.52
C VAL A 33 9.37 2.50 -5.96
N CYS A 34 9.16 1.22 -6.22
CA CYS A 34 9.22 0.63 -7.55
C CYS A 34 7.80 0.23 -7.96
N HIS A 35 7.29 0.83 -9.02
CA HIS A 35 5.96 0.56 -9.52
C HIS A 35 5.97 -0.58 -10.55
N LEU A 36 5.00 -1.48 -10.42
CA LEU A 36 4.65 -2.41 -11.49
C LEU A 36 3.98 -1.64 -12.64
N PRO A 37 4.26 -1.95 -13.92
CA PRO A 37 3.60 -1.29 -15.05
C PRO A 37 2.06 -1.31 -14.94
N PRO A 38 1.33 -0.33 -15.50
CA PRO A 38 -0.12 -0.31 -15.51
C PRO A 38 -0.73 -1.63 -16.03
N GLY A 39 -1.75 -2.13 -15.32
CA GLY A 39 -2.40 -3.40 -15.66
C GLY A 39 -1.62 -4.67 -15.29
N THR A 40 -0.55 -4.54 -14.50
CA THR A 40 0.33 -5.67 -14.15
C THR A 40 0.32 -6.02 -12.65
N SER A 41 -0.68 -5.54 -11.88
CA SER A 41 -0.83 -5.86 -10.44
C SER A 41 -0.88 -7.36 -10.15
N LYS A 42 -1.37 -8.16 -11.10
CA LYS A 42 -1.34 -9.64 -11.02
C LYS A 42 0.06 -10.22 -10.83
N TRP A 43 1.14 -9.47 -11.08
CA TRP A 43 2.51 -9.94 -10.84
C TRP A 43 3.02 -9.59 -9.45
N ASN A 44 2.27 -8.82 -8.68
CA ASN A 44 2.55 -8.61 -7.27
C ASN A 44 2.41 -9.94 -6.53
N LYS A 45 3.43 -10.32 -5.76
CA LYS A 45 3.48 -11.60 -5.06
C LYS A 45 2.31 -11.76 -4.08
N ILE A 46 1.78 -10.66 -3.53
CA ILE A 46 0.67 -10.70 -2.58
C ILE A 46 -0.60 -11.31 -3.19
N GLU A 47 -0.86 -11.06 -4.47
CA GLU A 47 -2.00 -11.62 -5.20
C GLU A 47 -1.97 -13.16 -5.18
N HIS A 48 -0.78 -13.73 -5.40
CA HIS A 48 -0.58 -15.18 -5.48
C HIS A 48 -0.34 -15.85 -4.13
N ARG A 49 0.30 -15.14 -3.19
CA ARG A 49 0.74 -15.71 -1.90
C ARG A 49 -0.22 -15.48 -0.75
N LEU A 50 -1.13 -14.51 -0.86
CA LEU A 50 -2.07 -14.15 0.21
C LEU A 50 -3.51 -14.12 -0.30
N PHE A 51 -3.83 -13.22 -1.24
CA PHE A 51 -5.22 -12.96 -1.63
C PHE A 51 -5.89 -14.16 -2.32
N SER A 52 -5.14 -14.93 -3.12
CA SER A 52 -5.64 -16.18 -3.72
C SER A 52 -6.14 -17.19 -2.68
N PHE A 53 -5.47 -17.32 -1.54
CA PHE A 53 -5.84 -18.25 -0.48
C PHE A 53 -6.98 -17.71 0.38
N ILE A 54 -7.00 -16.41 0.65
CA ILE A 54 -8.14 -15.75 1.32
C ILE A 54 -9.41 -15.96 0.49
N THR A 55 -9.34 -15.73 -0.82
CA THR A 55 -10.47 -15.91 -1.74
C THR A 55 -10.96 -17.37 -1.76
N GLN A 56 -10.05 -18.34 -1.74
CA GLN A 56 -10.42 -19.76 -1.62
C GLN A 56 -11.13 -20.06 -0.30
N ASN A 57 -10.62 -19.52 0.82
CA ASN A 57 -11.23 -19.72 2.13
C ASN A 57 -12.63 -19.08 2.23
N TRP A 58 -12.86 -17.96 1.53
CA TRP A 58 -14.15 -17.25 1.51
C TRP A 58 -15.21 -17.93 0.64
N ARG A 59 -14.83 -18.85 -0.25
CA ARG A 59 -15.73 -19.41 -1.27
C ARG A 59 -17.00 -19.99 -0.65
N GLY A 60 -18.15 -19.43 -1.02
CA GLY A 60 -19.46 -19.88 -0.56
C GLY A 60 -19.83 -19.45 0.87
N LYS A 61 -19.08 -18.52 1.47
CA LYS A 61 -19.36 -18.00 2.82
C LYS A 61 -19.93 -16.58 2.74
N PRO A 62 -21.08 -16.29 3.36
CA PRO A 62 -21.67 -14.95 3.34
C PRO A 62 -20.92 -13.99 4.27
N LEU A 63 -20.52 -12.83 3.73
CA LEU A 63 -19.75 -11.79 4.44
C LEU A 63 -20.69 -10.75 5.07
N VAL A 64 -21.42 -11.15 6.12
CA VAL A 64 -22.55 -10.36 6.65
C VAL A 64 -22.17 -9.36 7.74
N THR A 65 -21.01 -9.52 8.38
CA THR A 65 -20.51 -8.59 9.42
C THR A 65 -19.00 -8.42 9.32
N HIS A 66 -18.47 -7.30 9.85
CA HIS A 66 -17.02 -7.10 9.95
C HIS A 66 -16.33 -8.21 10.73
N GLN A 67 -16.94 -8.69 11.83
CA GLN A 67 -16.41 -9.80 12.62
C GLN A 67 -16.26 -11.07 11.77
N VAL A 68 -17.29 -11.43 10.98
CA VAL A 68 -17.22 -12.58 10.07
C VAL A 68 -16.10 -12.41 9.05
N ILE A 69 -15.93 -11.21 8.50
CA ILE A 69 -14.85 -10.93 7.53
C ILE A 69 -13.48 -11.14 8.18
N VAL A 70 -13.24 -10.56 9.36
CA VAL A 70 -11.98 -10.68 10.11
C VAL A 70 -11.69 -12.14 10.46
N ASP A 71 -12.67 -12.86 11.00
CA ASP A 71 -12.51 -14.27 11.36
C ASP A 71 -12.17 -15.14 10.15
N LEU A 72 -12.82 -14.87 9.01
CA LEU A 72 -12.55 -15.61 7.77
C LEU A 72 -11.19 -15.28 7.16
N ILE A 73 -10.72 -14.03 7.23
CA ILE A 73 -9.37 -13.69 6.78
C ILE A 73 -8.34 -14.39 7.68
N SER A 74 -8.47 -14.22 9.00
CA SER A 74 -7.53 -14.77 9.99
C SER A 74 -7.49 -16.30 9.99
N ALA A 75 -8.60 -16.97 9.65
CA ALA A 75 -8.65 -18.43 9.52
C ALA A 75 -7.93 -18.98 8.26
N THR A 76 -7.39 -18.11 7.40
CA THR A 76 -6.68 -18.55 6.18
C THR A 76 -5.32 -19.15 6.53
N THR A 77 -5.15 -20.44 6.27
CA THR A 77 -3.87 -21.14 6.44
C THR A 77 -3.54 -22.00 5.22
N THR A 78 -2.27 -22.40 5.07
CA THR A 78 -1.89 -23.41 4.06
C THR A 78 -0.99 -24.47 4.66
N GLY A 79 -0.96 -25.67 4.07
CA GLY A 79 -0.06 -26.74 4.49
C GLY A 79 1.44 -26.41 4.36
N LYS A 80 1.78 -25.29 3.69
CA LYS A 80 3.16 -24.75 3.59
C LYS A 80 3.46 -23.66 4.63
N GLY A 81 2.58 -23.46 5.60
CA GLY A 81 2.81 -22.58 6.75
C GLY A 81 2.37 -21.13 6.59
N LEU A 82 1.52 -20.79 5.60
CA LEU A 82 0.89 -19.46 5.60
C LEU A 82 -0.01 -19.33 6.84
N GLN A 83 0.17 -18.24 7.58
CA GLN A 83 -0.71 -17.79 8.64
C GLN A 83 -1.09 -16.34 8.35
N VAL A 84 -2.37 -16.01 8.50
CA VAL A 84 -2.88 -14.66 8.23
C VAL A 84 -3.41 -14.07 9.52
N HIS A 85 -3.00 -12.84 9.81
CA HIS A 85 -3.54 -12.06 10.90
C HIS A 85 -4.32 -10.89 10.32
N SER A 86 -5.52 -10.67 10.81
CA SER A 86 -6.33 -9.51 10.47
C SER A 86 -7.01 -8.95 11.70
N CYS A 87 -7.21 -7.64 11.69
CA CYS A 87 -7.94 -6.92 12.71
C CYS A 87 -8.85 -5.90 12.04
N LEU A 88 -9.89 -5.49 12.76
CA LEU A 88 -10.70 -4.35 12.35
C LEU A 88 -9.91 -3.07 12.65
N ASP A 89 -9.78 -2.21 11.65
CA ASP A 89 -9.37 -0.83 11.82
C ASP A 89 -10.63 0.02 11.96
N ASP A 90 -10.86 0.58 13.15
CA ASP A 90 -12.01 1.44 13.48
C ASP A 90 -11.69 2.93 13.32
N GLN A 91 -10.50 3.27 12.81
CA GLN A 91 -10.13 4.65 12.56
C GLN A 91 -11.00 5.29 11.48
N LEU A 92 -11.36 6.54 11.75
CA LEU A 92 -12.10 7.38 10.81
C LEU A 92 -11.12 8.13 9.92
N TYR A 93 -11.06 7.73 8.65
CA TYR A 93 -10.25 8.39 7.65
C TYR A 93 -11.04 9.49 6.94
N GLN A 94 -10.51 10.71 6.97
CA GLN A 94 -11.10 11.81 6.21
C GLN A 94 -11.03 11.51 4.71
N THR A 95 -12.19 11.54 4.06
CA THR A 95 -12.30 11.37 2.60
C THR A 95 -12.04 12.68 1.86
N ASN A 96 -11.73 12.59 0.56
CA ASN A 96 -11.55 13.74 -0.32
C ASN A 96 -10.45 14.74 0.13
N ARG A 97 -9.44 14.26 0.87
CA ARG A 97 -8.28 15.06 1.26
C ARG A 97 -7.58 15.60 0.02
N ARG A 98 -7.49 16.92 -0.08
CA ARG A 98 -6.77 17.61 -1.16
C ARG A 98 -5.36 17.93 -0.72
N VAL A 99 -4.40 17.63 -1.59
CA VAL A 99 -3.00 18.01 -1.40
C VAL A 99 -2.73 19.28 -2.21
N SER A 100 -2.30 20.33 -1.52
CA SER A 100 -1.89 21.59 -2.14
C SER A 100 -0.53 21.47 -2.84
N ASP A 101 -0.24 22.39 -3.76
CA ASP A 101 1.06 22.44 -4.46
C ASP A 101 2.22 22.65 -3.50
N LYS A 102 2.02 23.47 -2.46
CA LYS A 102 3.00 23.65 -1.38
C LYS A 102 3.30 22.36 -0.61
N GLN A 103 2.28 21.54 -0.32
CA GLN A 103 2.51 20.26 0.35
C GLN A 103 3.28 19.29 -0.55
N LEU A 104 2.95 19.25 -1.84
CA LEU A 104 3.64 18.37 -2.79
C LEU A 104 5.09 18.82 -3.03
N SER A 105 5.36 20.12 -3.08
CA SER A 105 6.72 20.65 -3.27
C SER A 105 7.65 20.34 -2.08
N ASN A 106 7.10 20.06 -0.90
CA ASN A 106 7.87 19.69 0.28
C ASN A 106 8.22 18.18 0.33
N VAL A 107 7.79 17.40 -0.67
CA VAL A 107 8.22 16.00 -0.78
C VAL A 107 9.62 15.96 -1.37
N ASN A 108 10.57 15.45 -0.59
CA ASN A 108 11.96 15.24 -0.97
C ASN A 108 12.09 13.96 -1.82
N LEU A 109 11.60 14.07 -3.06
CA LEU A 109 11.51 12.99 -4.03
C LEU A 109 12.64 13.05 -5.04
N GLU A 110 13.40 11.97 -5.14
CA GLU A 110 14.41 11.73 -6.18
C GLU A 110 13.88 10.71 -7.19
N PRO A 111 13.64 11.09 -8.46
CA PRO A 111 13.27 10.15 -9.51
C PRO A 111 14.35 9.09 -9.71
N ASP A 112 13.94 7.86 -9.99
CA ASP A 112 14.89 6.80 -10.33
C ASP A 112 15.50 7.04 -11.73
N SER A 113 16.74 6.55 -11.93
CA SER A 113 17.40 6.54 -13.23
C SER A 113 16.66 5.70 -14.28
N TRP A 114 15.92 4.68 -13.84
CA TRP A 114 15.12 3.79 -14.68
C TRP A 114 13.64 4.01 -14.42
N HIS A 115 12.99 4.60 -15.42
CA HIS A 115 11.61 5.06 -15.37
C HIS A 115 11.30 5.99 -14.18
N GLY A 116 12.05 7.09 -14.03
CA GLY A 116 11.80 8.10 -12.99
C GLY A 116 10.44 8.78 -13.05
N GLU A 117 9.69 8.62 -14.15
CA GLU A 117 8.31 9.10 -14.27
C GLU A 117 7.34 8.37 -13.33
N TRP A 118 7.66 7.14 -12.91
CA TRP A 118 6.85 6.38 -11.96
C TRP A 118 7.65 5.82 -10.77
N ASN A 119 8.97 5.65 -10.87
CA ASN A 119 9.83 5.09 -9.82
C ASN A 119 10.60 6.21 -9.14
N TYR A 120 10.72 6.15 -7.83
CA TYR A 120 11.35 7.23 -7.08
C TYR A 120 11.79 6.79 -5.68
N THR A 121 12.71 7.54 -5.10
CA THR A 121 13.09 7.45 -3.69
C THR A 121 12.61 8.71 -2.97
N ILE A 122 11.91 8.55 -1.85
CA ILE A 122 11.62 9.65 -0.94
C ILE A 122 12.65 9.59 0.19
N ARG A 123 13.34 10.71 0.42
CA ARG A 123 14.32 10.85 1.49
C ARG A 123 13.74 11.65 2.66
N PRO A 124 14.28 11.50 3.87
CA PRO A 124 13.88 12.33 5.00
C PRO A 124 14.12 13.80 4.69
N ASN A 125 13.18 14.64 5.10
CA ASN A 125 13.42 16.05 5.26
C ASN A 125 14.34 16.26 6.47
N PRO A 126 15.23 17.27 6.43
CA PRO A 126 16.00 17.64 7.61
C PRO A 126 15.06 17.93 8.78
N MET A 127 15.37 17.39 9.95
CA MET A 127 14.64 17.77 11.16
C MET A 127 14.81 19.27 11.38
N ALA A 128 13.69 19.98 11.52
CA ALA A 128 13.67 21.40 11.87
C ALA A 128 14.16 21.64 13.30
#